data_AF-A0A3M2DQ25-F1
#
_entry.id   AF-A0A3M2DQ25-F1
#
_cell.length_a   1.000
_cell.length_b   1.000
_cell.length_c   1.000
_cell.angle_alpha   90.00
_cell.angle_beta   90.00
_cell.angle_gamma   90.00
#
_symmetry.space_group_name_H-M   'P 1'
#
loop_
_entity.id
_entity.type
_entity.pdbx_description
1 polymer ?
#
loop_
_entity_poly.entity_id
_entity_poly.type
_entity_poly.pdbx_seq_one_letter_code
_entity_poly.pdbx_strand_id
1 'polypeptide(L)' 'LRAEARKAESRVEKLLEMQARLDEMLADPDIYAPGRLAEAEKWQRKRAEVAEALERAEALWLEAMDALEQAGATTS' A
#
# COMPACT_ATOMS: atom_id res chain seq x y z
N LEU A 1 4.22 -18.04 -10.55
CA LEU A 1 4.62 -18.10 -9.13
C LEU A 1 5.73 -17.11 -8.77
N ARG A 2 7.04 -17.38 -8.98
CA ARG A 2 8.12 -16.42 -8.58
C ARG A 2 7.98 -15.00 -9.18
N ALA A 3 7.51 -14.89 -10.41
CA ALA A 3 7.27 -13.59 -11.05
C ALA A 3 6.03 -12.88 -10.50
N GLU A 4 5.00 -13.64 -10.10
CA GLU A 4 3.77 -13.10 -9.51
C GLU A 4 4.03 -12.59 -8.08
N ALA A 5 4.76 -13.37 -7.26
CA ALA A 5 5.20 -12.96 -5.93
C ALA A 5 5.98 -11.63 -5.99
N ARG A 6 6.98 -11.52 -6.87
CA ARG A 6 7.74 -10.27 -7.08
C ARG A 6 6.88 -9.09 -7.55
N LYS A 7 5.87 -9.35 -8.38
CA LYS A 7 4.94 -8.30 -8.85
C LYS A 7 4.03 -7.82 -7.72
N ALA A 8 3.55 -8.73 -6.87
CA ALA A 8 2.72 -8.41 -5.72
C ALA A 8 3.53 -7.65 -4.66
N GLU A 9 4.76 -8.08 -4.38
CA GLU A 9 5.71 -7.39 -3.51
C GLU A 9 5.95 -5.94 -3.97
N SER A 10 6.32 -5.74 -5.24
CA SER A 10 6.53 -4.39 -5.80
C SER A 10 5.28 -3.51 -5.72
N ARG A 11 4.08 -4.09 -5.72
CA ARG A 11 2.83 -3.34 -5.54
C ARG A 11 2.66 -2.90 -4.08
N VAL A 12 2.96 -3.77 -3.12
CA VAL A 12 2.95 -3.45 -1.69
C VAL A 12 3.95 -2.33 -1.40
N GLU A 13 5.20 -2.45 -1.87
CA GLU A 13 6.24 -1.43 -1.68
C GLU A 13 5.81 -0.04 -2.18
N LYS A 14 5.26 0.03 -3.40
CA LYS A 14 4.78 1.30 -3.97
C LYS A 14 3.65 1.92 -3.16
N LEU A 15 2.74 1.11 -2.62
CA LEU A 15 1.63 1.59 -1.80
C LEU A 15 2.13 2.08 -0.44
N LEU A 16 3.11 1.40 0.16
CA LEU A 16 3.78 1.87 1.38
C LEU A 16 4.51 3.20 1.16
N GLU A 17 5.22 3.36 0.04
CA GLU A 17 5.86 4.65 -0.30
C GLU A 17 4.82 5.77 -0.47
N MET A 18 3.68 5.49 -1.11
CA MET A 18 2.60 6.46 -1.24
C MET A 18 1.98 6.81 0.12
N GLN A 19 1.79 5.82 0.99
CA GLN A 19 1.25 6.02 2.34
C GLN A 19 2.19 6.90 3.16
N ALA A 20 3.50 6.62 3.15
CA ALA A 20 4.49 7.40 3.88
C ALA A 20 4.49 8.89 3.47
N ARG A 21 4.41 9.18 2.17
CA ARG A 21 4.33 10.57 1.67
C ARG A 21 3.04 11.27 2.09
N LEU A 22 1.91 10.54 2.12
CA LEU A 22 0.64 11.10 2.59
C LEU A 22 0.69 11.36 4.10
N ASP A 23 1.29 10.46 4.87
CA ASP A 23 1.46 10.61 6.32
C ASP A 23 2.35 11.81 6.65
N GLU A 24 3.48 11.99 5.94
CA GLU A 24 4.37 13.14 6.10
C GLU A 24 3.64 14.46 5.83
N MET A 25 2.90 14.54 4.72
CA MET A 25 2.13 15.73 4.35
C MET A 25 0.97 16.01 5.33
N LEU A 26 0.28 14.98 5.81
CA LEU A 26 -0.85 15.12 6.74
C LEU A 26 -0.41 15.38 8.19
N ALA A 27 0.87 15.15 8.50
CA ALA A 27 1.47 15.51 9.78
C ALA A 27 1.80 17.01 9.88
N ASP A 28 1.91 17.72 8.75
CA ASP A 28 2.10 19.17 8.74
C ASP A 28 0.83 19.90 9.26
N PRO A 29 0.89 20.61 10.40
CA PRO A 29 -0.27 21.32 10.92
C PRO A 29 -0.81 22.41 9.98
N ASP A 30 0.03 22.96 9.09
CA ASP A 30 -0.38 24.00 8.13
C ASP A 30 -1.39 23.49 7.09
N ILE A 31 -1.49 22.17 6.89
CA ILE A 31 -2.53 21.59 6.02
C ILE A 31 -3.94 21.83 6.56
N TYR A 32 -4.07 22.05 7.87
CA TYR A 32 -5.34 22.31 8.55
C TYR A 32 -5.65 23.81 8.72
N ALA A 33 -4.83 24.70 8.14
CA ALA A 33 -5.06 26.13 8.21
C ALA A 33 -6.39 26.55 7.53
N PRO A 34 -7.04 27.63 7.99
CA PRO A 34 -8.18 28.22 7.30
C PRO A 34 -7.83 28.52 5.83
N GLY A 35 -8.59 27.95 4.90
CA GLY A 35 -8.32 28.04 3.45
C GLY A 35 -7.68 26.79 2.84
N ARG A 36 -7.17 25.84 3.64
CA ARG A 36 -6.60 24.56 3.18
C ARG A 36 -7.40 23.31 3.59
N LEU A 37 -8.51 23.47 4.33
CA LEU A 37 -9.31 22.34 4.80
C LEU A 37 -9.77 21.38 3.68
N ALA A 38 -10.14 21.91 2.50
CA ALA A 38 -10.51 21.07 1.35
C ALA A 38 -9.32 20.25 0.81
N GLU A 39 -8.10 20.78 0.94
CA GLU A 39 -6.88 20.07 0.59
C GLU A 39 -6.56 18.99 1.63
N ALA A 40 -6.68 19.28 2.92
CA ALA A 40 -6.56 18.28 3.98
C ALA A 40 -7.54 17.12 3.79
N GLU A 41 -8.82 17.41 3.55
CA GLU A 41 -9.86 16.40 3.31
C GLU A 41 -9.53 15.54 2.08
N LYS A 42 -9.09 16.16 0.98
CA LYS A 42 -8.65 15.44 -0.22
C LYS A 42 -7.52 14.45 0.10
N TRP A 43 -6.53 14.87 0.87
CA TRP A 43 -5.38 14.01 1.18
C TRP A 43 -5.71 12.93 2.21
N GLN A 44 -6.57 13.21 3.19
CA GLN A 44 -7.09 12.19 4.11
C GLN A 44 -7.89 11.12 3.37
N ARG A 45 -8.76 11.52 2.43
CA ARG A 45 -9.46 10.58 1.55
C ARG A 45 -8.47 9.75 0.73
N LYS A 46 -7.44 10.38 0.18
CA LYS A 46 -6.43 9.67 -0.60
C LYS A 46 -5.67 8.63 0.24
N ARG A 47 -5.38 8.97 1.50
CA ARG A 47 -4.75 8.06 2.46
C ARG A 47 -5.64 6.86 2.76
N ALA A 48 -6.94 7.06 2.94
CA ALA A 48 -7.89 5.95 3.13
C ALA A 48 -7.92 5.02 1.90
N GLU A 49 -7.97 5.57 0.69
CA GLU A 49 -7.90 4.78 -0.55
C GLU A 49 -6.59 3.98 -0.66
N VAL A 50 -5.46 4.56 -0.26
CA VAL A 50 -4.16 3.85 -0.25
C VAL A 50 -4.16 2.74 0.78
N ALA A 51 -4.72 2.95 1.97
CA ALA A 51 -4.82 1.92 3.00
C ALA A 51 -5.65 0.72 2.52
N GLU A 52 -6.82 0.95 1.91
CA GLU A 52 -7.64 -0.13 1.33
C GLU A 52 -6.95 -0.83 0.14
N ALA A 53 -6.16 -0.10 -0.64
CA ALA A 53 -5.37 -0.69 -1.73
C ALA A 53 -4.21 -1.53 -1.20
N LEU A 54 -3.59 -1.11 -0.09
CA LEU A 54 -2.49 -1.79 0.57
C LEU A 54 -2.96 -3.12 1.17
N GLU A 55 -4.06 -3.11 1.93
CA GLU A 55 -4.64 -4.34 2.50
C GLU A 55 -4.89 -5.41 1.43
N ARG A 56 -5.48 -5.01 0.29
CA ARG A 56 -5.70 -5.92 -0.84
C ARG A 56 -4.40 -6.38 -1.50
N ALA A 57 -3.39 -5.51 -1.58
CA ALA A 57 -2.10 -5.88 -2.16
C ALA A 57 -1.35 -6.87 -1.26
N GLU A 58 -1.40 -6.67 0.06
CA GLU A 58 -0.81 -7.56 1.06
C GLU A 58 -1.47 -8.94 1.02
N ALA A 59 -2.81 -9.02 0.94
CA ALA A 59 -3.52 -10.28 0.78
C ALA A 59 -3.07 -11.06 -0.48
N LEU A 60 -3.00 -10.38 -1.64
CA LEU A 60 -2.54 -10.99 -2.88
C LEU A 60 -1.06 -11.41 -2.83
N TRP A 61 -0.23 -10.66 -2.10
CA TRP A 61 1.18 -11.00 -1.93
C TRP A 61 1.34 -12.25 -1.07
N LEU A 62 0.61 -12.35 0.05
CA LEU A 62 0.58 -13.54 0.90
C LEU A 62 0.11 -14.77 0.11
N GLU A 63 -0.98 -14.68 -0.64
CA GLU A 63 -1.46 -15.77 -1.50
C GLU A 63 -0.40 -16.21 -2.53
N ALA A 64 0.29 -15.26 -3.16
CA ALA A 64 1.34 -15.58 -4.13
C ALA A 64 2.58 -16.23 -3.48
N MET A 65 2.89 -15.87 -2.24
CA MET A 65 3.96 -16.47 -1.46
C MET A 65 3.62 -17.89 -1.03
N ASP A 66 2.39 -18.12 -0.54
CA ASP A 66 1.90 -19.46 -0.17
C ASP A 66 1.92 -20.41 -1.38
N ALA A 67 1.47 -19.94 -2.55
CA ALA A 67 1.51 -20.74 -3.78
C ALA A 67 2.94 -21.05 -4.24
N LEU A 68 3.88 -20.11 -4.02
CA LEU A 68 5.29 -20.32 -4.33
C LEU A 68 5.92 -21.37 -3.41
N GLU A 69 5.61 -21.33 -2.10
CA GLU A 69 6.08 -22.30 -1.12
C GLU A 69 5.57 -23.71 -1.45
N GLN A 70 4.27 -23.85 -1.73
CA GLN A 70 3.67 -25.12 -2.10
C GLN A 70 4.32 -25.74 -3.34
N ALA A 71 4.57 -24.94 -4.39
CA ALA A 71 5.26 -25.41 -5.59
C ALA A 71 6.72 -25.82 -5.32
N GLY A 72 7.38 -25.17 -4.37
CA GLY A 72 8.72 -25.54 -3.90
C GLY A 72 8.71 -26.87 -3.15
N ALA A 73 7.71 -27.09 -2.29
CA ALA A 73 7.56 -28.31 -1.50
C ALA A 73 7.19 -29.54 -2.34
N THR A 74 6.41 -29.40 -3.42
CA THR A 74 6.05 -30.52 -4.30
C THR A 74 7.14 -30.94 -5.27
N THR A 75 8.22 -30.16 -5.38
CA THR A 75 9.33 -30.41 -6.33
C THR A 75 10.58 -30.97 -5.61
N SER A 76 10.49 -31.22 -4.30
CA SER A 76 11.54 -31.84 -3.47
C SER A 76 11.14 -33.24 -3.01
#